data_AF-A0A432F9Y1-F1
#
_entry.id   AF-A0A432F9Y1-F1
#
_cell.length_a   1.000
_cell.length_b   1.000
_cell.length_c   1.000
_cell.angle_alpha   90.00
_cell.angle_beta   90.00
_cell.angle_gamma   90.00
#
_symmetry.space_group_name_H-M   'P 1'
#
loop_
_entity.id
_entity.type
_entity.pdbx_description
1 polymer ?
#
loop_
_entity_poly.entity_id
_entity_poly.type
_entity_poly.pdbx_seq_one_letter_code
_entity_poly.pdbx_strand_id
1 'polypeptide(L)'
;MKANLRFLVVLSLLLTAVVTKAERLVLVSASYGKNVIAITDRDGGVLWSHKTAGPQQGHAGHHDVHLLPNGNILYHDSWTKLTEMTLGKKVVWTYDSGSMNGNKGKRVDVHAFARLKNGNTSIVESGVGRII
;
A
#
# COMPACT_ATOMS: atom_id res chain seq x y z
N MET A 1 -28.84 -47.13 2.67
CA MET A 1 -27.57 -46.97 3.42
C MET A 1 -27.72 -45.80 4.39
N LYS A 2 -27.71 -46.04 5.70
CA LYS A 2 -27.75 -44.96 6.70
C LYS A 2 -26.33 -44.43 6.85
N ALA A 3 -26.06 -43.22 6.37
CA ALA A 3 -24.78 -42.57 6.62
C ALA A 3 -24.63 -42.39 8.14
N ASN A 4 -23.53 -42.91 8.70
CA ASN A 4 -23.28 -42.83 10.13
C ASN A 4 -23.09 -41.35 10.49
N LEU A 5 -23.89 -40.82 11.43
CA LEU A 5 -23.84 -39.42 11.87
C LEU A 5 -22.43 -39.00 12.32
N ARG A 6 -21.68 -39.96 12.90
CA ARG A 6 -20.26 -39.79 13.27
C ARG A 6 -19.36 -39.50 12.07
N PHE A 7 -19.64 -40.11 10.92
CA PHE A 7 -18.86 -39.93 9.69
C PHE A 7 -19.10 -38.54 9.07
N LEU A 8 -20.35 -38.06 9.12
CA LEU A 8 -20.71 -36.70 8.70
C LEU A 8 -20.07 -35.62 9.58
N VAL A 9 -20.01 -35.82 10.90
CA VAL A 9 -19.36 -34.90 11.84
C VAL A 9 -17.85 -34.83 11.62
N VAL A 10 -17.18 -35.97 11.45
CA VAL A 10 -15.73 -36.03 11.18
C VAL A 10 -15.39 -35.39 9.83
N LEU A 11 -16.19 -35.66 8.79
CA LEU A 11 -16.00 -35.04 7.47
C LEU A 11 -16.21 -33.52 7.52
N SER A 12 -17.20 -33.05 8.29
CA SER A 12 -17.45 -31.61 8.47
C SER A 12 -16.32 -30.90 9.23
N LEU A 13 -15.72 -31.54 10.25
CA LEU A 13 -14.54 -31.03 10.98
C LEU A 13 -13.27 -31.02 10.11
N LEU A 14 -13.11 -32.01 9.22
CA LEU A 14 -12.03 -32.02 8.25
C LEU A 14 -12.17 -30.90 7.21
N LEU A 15 -13.40 -30.61 6.75
CA LEU A 15 -13.64 -29.48 5.83
C LEU A 15 -13.37 -28.12 6.49
N THR A 16 -13.68 -27.92 7.77
CA THR A 16 -13.42 -26.63 8.45
C THR A 16 -11.93 -26.42 8.74
N ALA A 17 -11.18 -27.48 9.08
CA ALA A 17 -9.74 -27.38 9.33
C ALA A 17 -8.93 -26.94 8.10
N VAL A 18 -9.34 -27.37 6.90
CA VAL A 18 -8.67 -27.02 5.63
C VAL A 18 -8.82 -25.53 5.27
N VAL A 19 -9.85 -24.86 5.79
CA VAL A 19 -10.15 -23.45 5.45
C VAL A 19 -9.32 -22.46 6.30
N THR A 20 -8.66 -22.91 7.37
CA THR A 20 -7.87 -22.03 8.25
C THR A 20 -6.40 -21.96 7.85
N LYS A 21 -6.11 -21.44 6.65
CA LYS A 21 -4.72 -21.05 6.34
C LYS A 21 -4.49 -19.65 6.89
N ALA A 22 -3.62 -19.51 7.89
CA ALA A 22 -3.22 -18.20 8.39
C ALA A 22 -2.70 -17.33 7.24
N GLU A 23 -3.17 -16.08 7.15
CA GLU A 23 -2.65 -15.12 6.19
C GLU A 23 -1.15 -14.90 6.43
N ARG A 24 -0.34 -14.90 5.37
CA ARG A 24 1.09 -14.65 5.49
C ARG A 24 1.28 -13.19 5.92
N LEU A 25 1.73 -12.99 7.15
CA LEU A 25 2.12 -11.67 7.63
C LEU A 25 3.32 -11.16 6.80
N VAL A 26 3.17 -9.97 6.23
CA VAL A 26 4.22 -9.27 5.51
C VAL A 26 4.29 -7.83 6.00
N LEU A 27 5.46 -7.22 5.85
CA LEU A 27 5.67 -5.81 6.10
C LEU A 27 5.87 -5.10 4.77
N VAL A 28 5.11 -4.04 4.51
CA VAL A 28 5.41 -3.08 3.46
C VAL A 28 6.30 -1.98 4.05
N SER A 29 7.36 -1.61 3.34
CA SER A 29 8.34 -0.64 3.83
C SER A 29 8.82 0.26 2.71
N ALA A 30 9.11 1.50 3.06
CA ALA A 30 9.81 2.45 2.22
C ALA A 30 11.16 2.81 2.87
N SER A 31 12.22 2.86 2.08
CA SER A 31 13.54 3.27 2.55
C SER A 31 14.08 4.39 1.69
N TYR A 32 14.15 5.59 2.28
CA TYR A 32 14.75 6.78 1.68
C TYR A 32 16.21 6.52 1.29
N GLY A 33 17.05 6.07 2.22
CA GLY A 33 18.49 5.89 1.97
C GLY A 33 18.81 4.83 0.90
N LYS A 34 17.93 3.86 0.70
CA LYS A 34 18.10 2.77 -0.29
C LYS A 34 17.30 2.97 -1.58
N ASN A 35 16.48 4.03 -1.64
CA ASN A 35 15.58 4.37 -2.74
C ASN A 35 14.72 3.16 -3.16
N VAL A 36 14.00 2.57 -2.21
CA VAL A 36 13.27 1.33 -2.45
C VAL A 36 11.96 1.25 -1.67
N ILE A 37 10.94 0.70 -2.32
CA ILE A 37 9.76 0.13 -1.67
C ILE A 37 9.91 -1.37 -1.66
N ALA A 38 9.64 -2.02 -0.53
CA ALA A 38 9.77 -3.46 -0.39
C ALA A 38 8.59 -4.06 0.37
N ILE A 39 8.27 -5.30 0.02
CA ILE A 39 7.49 -6.20 0.86
C ILE A 39 8.44 -7.24 1.41
N THR A 40 8.53 -7.35 2.73
CA THR A 40 9.38 -8.33 3.41
C THR A 40 8.54 -9.32 4.18
N ASP A 41 9.04 -10.55 4.33
CA ASP A 41 8.50 -11.47 5.32
C ASP A 41 8.94 -11.11 6.75
N ARG A 42 8.49 -11.92 7.70
CA ARG A 42 8.77 -11.77 9.14
C ARG A 42 10.25 -11.84 9.51
N ASP A 43 11.08 -12.45 8.67
CA ASP A 43 12.51 -12.63 8.90
C ASP A 43 13.33 -11.55 8.16
N GLY A 44 12.65 -10.61 7.50
CA GLY A 44 13.27 -9.54 6.71
C GLY A 44 13.62 -9.96 5.28
N GLY A 45 13.26 -11.17 4.86
CA GLY A 45 13.43 -11.65 3.50
C GLY A 45 12.61 -10.81 2.52
N VAL A 46 13.26 -10.25 1.50
CA VAL A 46 12.60 -9.43 0.48
C VAL A 46 11.79 -10.33 -0.45
N LEU A 47 10.47 -10.21 -0.40
CA LEU A 47 9.54 -10.95 -1.27
C LEU A 47 9.28 -10.20 -2.57
N TRP A 48 9.32 -8.88 -2.52
CA TRP A 48 9.11 -8.00 -3.65
C TRP A 48 9.79 -6.66 -3.40
N SER A 49 10.27 -6.01 -4.45
CA SER A 49 10.78 -4.64 -4.36
C SER A 49 10.61 -3.83 -5.64
N HIS A 50 10.61 -2.52 -5.46
CA HIS A 50 10.62 -1.52 -6.51
C HIS A 50 11.64 -0.43 -6.17
N LYS A 51 12.56 -0.17 -7.11
CA LYS A 51 13.49 0.94 -7.03
C LYS A 51 12.76 2.23 -7.37
N THR A 52 12.84 3.20 -6.47
CA THR A 52 12.30 4.53 -6.69
C THR A 52 13.37 5.42 -7.33
N ALA A 53 12.95 6.57 -7.86
CA ALA A 53 13.84 7.48 -8.56
C ALA A 53 14.86 8.19 -7.63
N GLY A 54 14.76 7.98 -6.32
CA GLY A 54 15.68 8.55 -5.34
C GLY A 54 15.55 10.06 -5.16
N PRO A 55 16.45 10.68 -4.37
CA PRO A 55 16.38 12.11 -4.05
C PRO A 55 16.52 13.03 -5.26
N GLN A 56 17.02 12.53 -6.39
CA GLN A 56 17.23 13.34 -7.61
C GLN A 56 15.93 13.68 -8.35
N GLN A 57 14.90 12.85 -8.25
CA GLN A 57 13.66 13.03 -9.03
C GLN A 57 12.38 12.94 -8.21
N GLY A 58 12.48 12.66 -6.91
CA GLY A 58 11.27 12.74 -6.12
C GLY A 58 11.38 12.17 -4.75
N HIS A 59 12.04 11.02 -4.57
CA HIS A 59 11.92 10.14 -3.40
C HIS A 59 12.56 10.70 -2.12
N ALA A 60 12.15 11.91 -1.76
CA ALA A 60 12.76 12.77 -0.80
C ALA A 60 11.90 12.93 0.48
N GLY A 61 10.68 12.37 0.51
CA GLY A 61 9.67 12.60 1.56
C GLY A 61 8.83 11.36 1.93
N HIS A 62 9.44 10.16 1.89
CA HIS A 62 8.77 8.95 2.34
C HIS A 62 8.60 8.94 3.85
N HIS A 63 7.45 9.38 4.30
CA HIS A 63 6.97 9.19 5.67
C HIS A 63 5.84 8.15 5.74
N ASP A 64 5.14 7.92 4.63
CA ASP A 64 4.03 6.97 4.55
C ASP A 64 4.17 6.00 3.36
N VAL A 65 3.68 4.77 3.57
CA VAL A 65 3.48 3.75 2.55
C VAL A 65 2.34 2.84 2.99
N HIS A 66 1.44 2.51 2.07
CA HIS A 66 0.28 1.68 2.36
C HIS A 66 0.20 0.51 1.39
N LEU A 67 0.08 -0.71 1.91
CA LEU A 67 -0.44 -1.85 1.16
C LEU A 67 -1.97 -1.79 1.23
N LEU A 68 -2.61 -1.57 0.08
CA LEU A 68 -4.05 -1.42 -0.03
C LEU A 68 -4.75 -2.79 -0.08
N PRO A 69 -6.06 -2.87 0.27
CA PRO A 69 -6.81 -4.14 0.24
C PRO A 69 -6.86 -4.82 -1.13
N ASN A 70 -6.71 -4.07 -2.23
CA ASN A 70 -6.64 -4.59 -3.59
C ASN A 70 -5.24 -5.13 -3.97
N GLY A 71 -4.28 -5.12 -3.05
CA GLY A 71 -2.90 -5.55 -3.25
C GLY A 71 -1.98 -4.50 -3.88
N ASN A 72 -2.48 -3.30 -4.21
CA ASN A 72 -1.65 -2.21 -4.70
C ASN A 72 -0.88 -1.54 -3.56
N ILE A 73 0.20 -0.84 -3.91
CA ILE A 73 0.98 -0.04 -2.98
C ILE A 73 0.74 1.43 -3.29
N LEU A 74 0.32 2.20 -2.29
CA LEU A 74 0.18 3.66 -2.33
C LEU A 74 1.35 4.29 -1.58
N TYR A 75 2.08 5.19 -2.23
CA TYR A 75 3.33 5.75 -1.68
C TYR A 75 3.65 7.14 -2.27
N HIS A 76 4.60 7.86 -1.65
CA HIS A 76 5.13 9.13 -2.17
C HIS A 76 6.23 8.91 -3.20
N ASP A 77 5.96 9.19 -4.47
CA ASP A 77 7.07 9.25 -5.44
C ASP A 77 7.91 10.52 -5.20
N SER A 78 7.24 11.62 -4.81
CA SER A 78 7.91 12.84 -4.35
C SER A 78 7.24 13.58 -3.20
N TRP A 79 7.83 14.71 -2.78
CA TRP A 79 7.18 15.65 -1.86
C TRP A 79 5.80 16.09 -2.35
N THR A 80 5.57 16.11 -3.66
CA THR A 80 4.29 16.56 -4.22
C THR A 80 3.47 15.42 -4.79
N LYS A 81 4.12 14.34 -5.23
CA LYS A 81 3.53 13.27 -6.04
C LYS A 81 3.26 11.99 -5.24
N LEU A 82 2.00 11.56 -5.23
CA LEU A 82 1.56 10.24 -4.79
C LEU A 82 1.42 9.29 -5.99
N THR A 83 1.72 8.02 -5.75
CA THR A 83 1.58 6.95 -6.75
C THR A 83 0.92 5.72 -6.12
N GLU A 84 -0.13 5.21 -6.77
CA GLU A 84 -0.65 3.87 -6.55
C GLU A 84 -0.14 2.93 -7.64
N MET A 85 0.47 1.83 -7.25
CA MET A 85 1.11 0.88 -8.16
C MET A 85 0.71 -0.55 -7.83
N THR A 86 0.50 -1.37 -8.85
CA THR A 86 0.27 -2.82 -8.68
C THR A 86 1.56 -3.55 -8.33
N LEU A 87 1.47 -4.77 -7.79
CA LEU A 87 2.66 -5.62 -7.60
C LEU A 87 3.36 -6.00 -8.92
N GLY A 88 2.64 -5.91 -10.05
CA GLY A 88 3.20 -5.99 -11.40
C GLY A 88 3.94 -4.73 -11.85
N LYS A 89 4.19 -3.77 -10.94
CA LYS A 89 4.88 -2.49 -11.18
C LYS A 89 4.18 -1.57 -12.18
N LYS A 90 2.87 -1.74 -12.38
CA LYS A 90 2.05 -0.82 -13.18
C LYS A 90 1.51 0.29 -12.30
N VAL A 91 1.77 1.54 -12.65
CA VAL A 91 1.11 2.70 -12.04
C VAL A 91 -0.34 2.73 -12.49
N VAL A 92 -1.27 2.81 -11.54
CA VAL A 92 -2.72 2.80 -11.81
C VAL A 92 -3.44 4.05 -11.33
N TRP A 93 -2.80 4.85 -10.48
CA TRP A 93 -3.29 6.17 -10.07
C TRP A 93 -2.13 7.05 -9.62
N THR A 94 -2.27 8.36 -9.82
CA THR A 94 -1.32 9.37 -9.36
C THR A 94 -2.03 10.62 -8.91
N TYR A 95 -1.43 11.32 -7.97
CA TYR A 95 -1.80 12.67 -7.58
C TYR A 95 -0.56 13.55 -7.49
N ASP A 96 -0.64 14.81 -7.90
CA ASP A 96 0.46 15.78 -7.77
C ASP A 96 -0.05 17.10 -7.20
N SER A 97 0.24 17.34 -5.93
CA SER A 97 -0.15 18.55 -5.21
C SER A 97 0.47 19.82 -5.79
N GLY A 98 1.54 19.75 -6.58
CA GLY A 98 2.15 20.93 -7.22
C GLY A 98 1.35 21.46 -8.41
N SER A 99 0.51 20.63 -9.03
CA SER A 99 -0.21 20.97 -10.26
C SER A 99 -1.73 20.82 -10.14
N MET A 100 -2.23 20.01 -9.21
CA MET A 100 -3.65 19.74 -9.03
C MET A 100 -4.32 20.68 -8.02
N ASN A 101 -5.65 20.63 -7.94
CA ASN A 101 -6.47 21.31 -6.93
C ASN A 101 -6.18 22.81 -6.72
N GLY A 102 -5.81 23.52 -7.79
CA GLY A 102 -5.57 24.96 -7.76
C GLY A 102 -4.23 25.37 -7.13
N ASN A 103 -3.26 24.46 -7.10
CA ASN A 103 -1.96 24.69 -6.48
C ASN A 103 -0.86 25.17 -7.45
N LYS A 104 -1.16 25.32 -8.75
CA LYS A 104 -0.17 25.77 -9.74
C LYS A 104 0.50 27.08 -9.31
N GLY A 105 1.83 27.05 -9.22
CA GLY A 105 2.67 28.19 -8.80
C GLY A 105 2.79 28.38 -7.29
N LYS A 106 2.19 27.51 -6.47
CA LYS A 106 2.33 27.50 -5.00
C LYS A 106 3.29 26.38 -4.59
N ARG A 107 3.99 26.58 -3.48
CA ARG A 107 4.75 25.52 -2.83
C ARG A 107 3.80 24.69 -1.96
N VAL A 108 3.47 23.49 -2.41
CA VAL A 108 2.56 22.56 -1.72
C VAL A 108 3.21 21.19 -1.73
N ASP A 109 3.42 20.63 -0.53
CA ASP A 109 3.97 19.30 -0.33
C ASP A 109 2.93 18.44 0.41
N VAL A 110 2.89 17.15 0.16
CA VAL A 110 2.06 16.17 0.87
C VAL A 110 2.86 15.56 2.02
N HIS A 111 2.27 15.52 3.21
CA HIS A 111 2.93 14.97 4.41
C HIS A 111 2.28 13.70 4.96
N ALA A 112 1.01 13.47 4.65
CA ALA A 112 0.30 12.26 5.02
C ALA A 112 -0.80 11.96 4.00
N PHE A 113 -1.14 10.69 3.84
CA PHE A 113 -2.22 10.25 2.98
C PHE A 113 -2.79 8.92 3.46
N ALA A 114 -4.06 8.66 3.21
CA ALA A 114 -4.66 7.38 3.54
C ALA A 114 -5.81 7.04 2.58
N ARG A 115 -5.84 5.78 2.11
CA ARG A 115 -7.02 5.25 1.42
C ARG A 115 -8.13 5.01 2.44
N LEU A 116 -9.27 5.65 2.22
CA LEU A 116 -10.47 5.51 3.03
C LEU A 116 -11.27 4.27 2.61
N LYS A 117 -12.15 3.80 3.50
CA LYS A 117 -13.00 2.60 3.26
C LYS A 117 -13.90 2.73 2.03
N ASN A 118 -14.28 3.95 1.65
CA ASN A 118 -15.12 4.21 0.48
C ASN A 118 -14.33 4.29 -0.85
N GLY A 119 -13.02 4.07 -0.82
CA GLY A 119 -12.17 4.13 -2.02
C GLY A 119 -11.54 5.49 -2.30
N ASN A 120 -11.98 6.56 -1.63
CA ASN A 120 -11.34 7.88 -1.74
C ASN A 120 -9.99 7.89 -1.01
N THR A 121 -9.09 8.79 -1.39
CA THR A 121 -7.80 8.97 -0.70
C THR A 121 -7.82 10.31 0.00
N SER A 122 -7.68 10.30 1.32
CA SER A 122 -7.45 11.54 2.09
C SER A 122 -6.00 11.97 1.91
N ILE A 123 -5.76 13.25 1.68
CA ILE A 123 -4.42 13.81 1.40
C ILE A 123 -4.21 15.07 2.23
N VAL A 124 -3.11 15.14 2.97
CA VAL A 124 -2.75 16.28 3.81
C VAL A 124 -1.75 17.17 3.08
N GLU A 125 -2.22 18.31 2.60
CA GLU A 125 -1.43 19.29 1.86
C GLU A 125 -0.89 20.40 2.77
N SER A 126 0.44 20.43 2.88
CA SER A 126 1.18 21.50 3.56
C SER A 126 1.37 22.72 2.65
N GLY A 127 1.73 23.86 3.23
CA GLY A 127 1.81 25.14 2.51
C GLY A 127 0.44 25.81 2.38
N VAL A 128 -0.52 25.15 1.74
CA VAL A 128 -1.93 25.62 1.70
C VAL A 128 -2.73 25.23 2.94
N GLY A 129 -2.27 24.24 3.73
CA GLY A 129 -2.82 23.90 5.04
C GLY A 129 -4.22 23.31 4.99
N ARG A 130 -4.43 22.27 4.18
CA ARG A 130 -5.75 21.62 4.04
C ARG A 130 -5.66 20.10 3.95
N ILE A 131 -6.81 19.47 4.17
CA ILE A 131 -7.03 18.04 3.92
C ILE A 131 -8.11 17.94 2.85
N ILE A 132 -7.85 17.13 1.83
CA ILE A 132 -8.79 16.80 0.75
C ILE A 132 -9.13 15.32 0.75
#